data_AF-A0A0V1LCW0-F1
#
_entry.id   AF-A0A0V1LCW0-F1
#
_cell.length_a   1.000
_cell.length_b   1.000
_cell.length_c   1.000
_cell.angle_alpha   90.00
_cell.angle_beta   90.00
_cell.angle_gamma   90.00
#
_symmetry.space_group_name_H-M   'P 1'
#
loop_
_entity.id
_entity.type
_entity.pdbx_description
1 polymer ?
#
loop_
_entity_poly.entity_id
_entity_poly.type
_entity_poly.pdbx_seq_one_letter_code
_entity_poly.pdbx_strand_id
1 'polypeptide(L)'
;MDGKPVAGSTSTPKSSAESKKESSTDRRDLDRNGDLDVYSMQNGSLRVHKYLTAEELAAGKTTSWAEIELRGTIRNISQPVFEMDHLTALFINDNELERLPPEISKLSKLKVLDASNNRIRSLPSELGDILTLEQLHLNNNLIRTLPFEIGKLYNLKILALHGNPLSPELNQVYHHPTTSVKVLQYFLVQLCARALPPPERPWIRTDVGEKDHKFIFTVMCYNVLCEKYATPSQYPYCPSWALNWDYRRRMILSEIRSYEPDVIAFQEVETEQFYSFFVPELKRFGYAGIFSPKSRAKTMTEDERKFVDGCAIFWKSSKFELEKKHLIEFTQLAIANANGCQQMLNRVMTRDNIALAAVLQPTTCVLRNNSSHWHTKNNCIPLIVCTAHIHWDPEFCDVKLVQTMMLVQELGYLVDSVAQQRHLTTDQIPLLVCGDLNSVPASGVHEFLATGKIACDHPDFKDFRGTTCLQKLSSTKDTNNYAHQMKLETAYDSSMISFTNFTYDDKIRFACTYRWIKLDFKGIIDYVFSTPSSLLRLGVLGAVDITWILDSKYMGCPNPSIPSDHIPLLVQYAIIPQNIPDNEATDSKRSTCYALPERLYSR
;
A
#
# COMPACT_ATOMS: atom_id res chain seq x y z
N MET A 1 85.18 15.14 0.79
CA MET A 1 86.50 15.63 1.23
C MET A 1 86.31 17.06 1.72
N ASP A 2 86.89 17.35 2.87
CA ASP A 2 86.59 18.50 3.71
C ASP A 2 87.28 19.80 3.28
N GLY A 3 86.76 20.95 3.74
CA GLY A 3 87.34 22.28 3.46
C GLY A 3 86.56 23.47 4.02
N LYS A 4 86.62 23.67 5.34
CA LYS A 4 86.27 24.95 6.04
C LYS A 4 87.56 25.83 6.18
N PRO A 5 87.58 26.97 6.93
CA PRO A 5 86.86 28.24 6.72
C PRO A 5 87.73 29.51 6.91
N VAL A 6 87.28 30.71 6.47
CA VAL A 6 87.70 32.06 6.96
C VAL A 6 86.51 33.04 6.78
N ALA A 7 86.43 34.24 7.38
CA ALA A 7 86.26 34.60 8.81
C ALA A 7 86.62 36.10 9.06
N GLY A 8 85.66 36.93 9.49
CA GLY A 8 85.83 38.34 9.89
C GLY A 8 84.47 39.06 9.99
N SER A 9 83.91 39.34 11.19
CA SER A 9 84.19 40.48 12.10
C SER A 9 83.67 41.83 11.58
N THR A 10 82.92 42.67 12.30
CA THR A 10 82.38 42.65 13.69
C THR A 10 81.41 43.82 13.87
N SER A 11 80.29 43.66 14.58
CA SER A 11 79.76 44.65 15.58
C SER A 11 78.35 44.27 16.09
N THR A 12 78.11 44.39 17.39
CA THR A 12 76.79 44.41 18.05
C THR A 12 76.76 45.55 19.07
N PRO A 13 75.58 46.09 19.47
CA PRO A 13 74.94 45.55 20.67
C PRO A 13 73.39 45.62 20.76
N LYS A 14 72.85 44.66 21.53
CA LYS A 14 71.62 44.71 22.36
C LYS A 14 70.20 44.80 21.72
N SER A 15 69.51 43.65 21.88
CA SER A 15 68.15 43.44 22.44
C SER A 15 66.93 43.93 21.66
N SER A 16 65.88 43.13 21.44
CA SER A 16 65.21 42.18 22.34
C SER A 16 64.80 40.85 21.67
N ALA A 17 64.17 39.93 22.42
CA ALA A 17 63.68 38.65 21.90
C ALA A 17 62.23 38.76 21.39
N GLU A 18 61.96 38.27 20.17
CA GLU A 18 60.61 37.98 19.69
C GLU A 18 60.54 36.59 19.04
N SER A 19 59.48 35.86 19.38
CA SER A 19 59.19 34.52 18.90
C SER A 19 58.46 34.55 17.55
N LYS A 20 58.89 33.72 16.61
CA LYS A 20 58.18 33.54 15.33
C LYS A 20 56.84 32.86 15.58
N LYS A 21 55.74 33.60 15.40
CA LYS A 21 54.39 33.04 15.28
C LYS A 21 54.18 32.39 13.91
N GLU A 22 53.43 31.30 13.92
CA GLU A 22 52.92 30.62 12.73
C GLU A 22 51.89 31.49 12.01
N SER A 23 51.82 31.38 10.68
CA SER A 23 50.89 32.15 9.85
C SER A 23 49.53 31.43 9.74
N SER A 24 48.65 31.63 10.72
CA SER A 24 47.22 31.50 10.47
C SER A 24 46.72 32.77 9.80
N THR A 25 46.11 32.64 8.62
CA THR A 25 45.44 33.76 7.93
C THR A 25 43.93 33.54 7.92
N ASP A 26 43.33 33.63 9.11
CA ASP A 26 41.90 33.95 9.24
C ASP A 26 41.66 35.36 8.68
N ARG A 27 40.98 35.45 7.54
CA ARG A 27 40.42 36.72 7.07
C ARG A 27 39.15 37.02 7.86
N ARG A 28 39.28 37.78 8.95
CA ARG A 28 38.17 38.43 9.63
C ARG A 28 37.80 39.72 8.90
N ASP A 29 36.93 39.62 7.90
CA ASP A 29 36.22 40.76 7.36
C ASP A 29 35.03 41.08 8.28
N LEU A 30 35.26 41.99 9.24
CA LEU A 30 34.22 42.55 10.11
C LEU A 30 33.41 43.59 9.32
N ASP A 31 32.20 43.24 8.90
CA ASP A 31 31.26 44.23 8.38
C ASP A 31 30.78 45.15 9.52
N ARG A 32 30.53 46.42 9.20
CA ARG A 32 30.42 47.52 10.19
C ARG A 32 29.06 47.67 10.87
N ASN A 33 28.15 46.72 10.69
CA ASN A 33 26.91 46.63 11.44
C ASN A 33 26.93 45.33 12.26
N GLY A 34 27.03 45.46 13.58
CA GLY A 34 27.06 44.31 14.49
C GLY A 34 25.70 43.62 14.56
N ASP A 35 25.56 42.55 13.77
CA ASP A 35 24.77 41.33 14.05
C ASP A 35 24.80 40.44 12.80
N LEU A 36 25.73 39.48 12.74
CA LEU A 36 25.72 38.19 12.01
C LEU A 36 27.15 37.64 11.81
N ASP A 37 27.56 36.65 12.62
CA ASP A 37 28.78 35.86 12.38
C ASP A 37 28.55 34.89 11.21
N VAL A 38 28.76 35.36 9.98
CA VAL A 38 28.58 34.55 8.75
C VAL A 38 29.80 33.67 8.50
N TYR A 39 29.81 32.47 9.09
CA TYR A 39 30.74 31.42 8.69
C TYR A 39 30.27 30.73 7.41
N SER A 40 31.14 30.71 6.39
CA SER A 40 30.95 29.93 5.16
C SER A 40 31.52 28.52 5.32
N MET A 41 30.70 27.51 5.14
CA MET A 41 31.12 26.11 5.10
C MET A 41 31.74 25.77 3.73
N GLN A 42 32.68 24.83 3.68
CA GLN A 42 33.34 24.40 2.42
C GLN A 42 32.39 23.81 1.36
N ASN A 43 31.14 23.51 1.73
CA ASN A 43 30.07 23.07 0.82
C ASN A 43 29.19 24.21 0.27
N GLY A 44 29.50 25.48 0.60
CA GLY A 44 28.76 26.67 0.14
C GLY A 44 27.61 27.10 1.03
N SER A 45 27.29 26.39 2.12
CA SER A 45 26.27 26.83 3.09
C SER A 45 26.77 28.00 3.94
N LEU A 46 25.98 29.08 4.02
CA LEU A 46 26.22 30.23 4.89
C LEU A 46 25.51 30.02 6.23
N ARG A 47 26.24 30.11 7.36
CA ARG A 47 25.61 30.14 8.68
C ARG A 47 24.92 31.49 8.90
N VAL A 48 23.60 31.44 9.11
CA VAL A 48 22.78 32.61 9.50
C VAL A 48 22.12 32.30 10.84
N HIS A 49 22.91 32.28 11.91
CA HIS A 49 22.39 32.12 13.27
C HIS A 49 21.92 33.49 13.78
N LYS A 50 20.64 33.80 13.52
CA LYS A 50 19.99 34.99 14.09
C LYS A 50 19.53 34.70 15.52
N TYR A 51 20.01 35.49 16.49
CA TYR A 51 19.40 35.54 17.82
C TYR A 51 18.01 36.20 17.73
N LEU A 52 17.01 35.65 18.43
CA LEU A 52 15.69 36.30 18.50
C LEU A 52 15.79 37.62 19.27
N THR A 53 15.14 38.66 18.76
CA THR A 53 14.96 39.89 19.55
C THR A 53 13.95 39.66 20.68
N ALA A 54 13.96 40.53 21.70
CA ALA A 54 12.98 40.48 22.79
C ALA A 54 11.53 40.58 22.28
N GLU A 55 11.30 41.33 21.20
CA GLU A 55 10.00 41.48 20.54
C GLU A 55 9.59 40.19 19.81
N GLU A 56 10.52 39.49 19.16
CA GLU A 56 10.27 38.21 18.51
C GLU A 56 9.96 37.11 19.52
N LEU A 57 10.65 37.10 20.67
CA LEU A 57 10.35 36.20 21.78
C LEU A 57 8.98 36.51 22.40
N ALA A 58 8.64 37.78 22.59
CA ALA A 58 7.33 38.22 23.07
C ALA A 58 6.18 37.92 22.08
N ALA A 59 6.48 37.89 20.78
CA ALA A 59 5.56 37.43 19.73
C ALA A 59 5.46 35.89 19.62
N GLY A 60 6.09 35.13 20.52
CA GLY A 60 6.02 33.67 20.57
C GLY A 60 6.86 32.94 19.51
N LYS A 61 7.82 33.61 18.85
CA LYS A 61 8.79 32.91 17.98
C LYS A 61 9.74 32.07 18.82
N THR A 62 10.13 30.91 18.29
CA THR A 62 11.11 29.99 18.90
C THR A 62 12.37 29.90 18.06
N THR A 63 13.52 29.69 18.70
CA THR A 63 14.76 29.33 17.99
C THR A 63 14.68 27.88 17.50
N SER A 64 15.27 27.61 16.34
CA SER A 64 15.45 26.25 15.83
C SER A 64 16.91 26.01 15.50
N TRP A 65 17.57 25.17 16.29
CA TRP A 65 18.94 24.72 16.03
C TRP A 65 18.90 23.34 15.38
N ALA A 66 18.63 23.31 14.07
CA ALA A 66 18.56 22.06 13.30
C ALA A 66 19.95 21.49 12.96
N GLU A 67 21.04 22.20 13.27
CA GLU A 67 22.41 21.83 12.93
C GLU A 67 23.31 21.89 14.16
N ILE A 68 24.17 20.88 14.34
CA ILE A 68 25.20 20.85 15.38
C ILE A 68 26.56 20.54 14.75
N GLU A 69 27.59 21.26 15.19
CA GLU A 69 28.99 20.96 14.90
C GLU A 69 29.76 20.72 16.21
N LEU A 70 30.49 19.60 16.28
CA LEU A 70 31.36 19.24 17.39
C LEU A 70 32.78 19.00 16.84
N ARG A 71 33.76 19.84 17.21
CA ARG A 71 35.16 19.75 16.77
C ARG A 71 36.12 19.62 17.96
N GLY A 72 37.28 19.01 17.76
CA GLY A 72 38.37 18.98 18.72
C GLY A 72 39.07 17.62 18.79
N THR A 73 39.23 17.09 19.99
CA THR A 73 39.81 15.75 20.24
C THR A 73 38.77 14.80 20.83
N ILE A 74 37.53 14.90 20.36
CA ILE A 74 36.39 14.17 20.93
C ILE A 74 36.53 12.67 20.60
N ARG A 75 36.49 11.82 21.63
CA ARG A 75 36.53 10.35 21.50
C ARG A 75 35.18 9.67 21.62
N ASN A 76 34.23 10.32 22.31
CA ASN A 76 32.87 9.85 22.51
C ASN A 76 31.91 11.06 22.47
N ILE A 77 30.75 10.89 21.86
CA ILE A 77 29.64 11.86 21.89
C ILE A 77 28.70 11.45 23.01
N SER A 78 28.19 12.42 23.78
CA SER A 78 27.25 12.14 24.88
C SER A 78 25.86 11.79 24.36
N GLN A 79 25.16 10.87 25.05
CA GLN A 79 23.83 10.40 24.64
C GLN A 79 22.81 11.52 24.33
N PRO A 80 22.73 12.64 25.09
CA PRO A 80 21.72 13.68 24.85
C PRO A 80 21.73 14.27 23.43
N VAL A 81 22.87 14.27 22.72
CA VAL A 81 22.95 14.73 21.32
C VAL A 81 22.04 13.90 20.42
N PHE A 82 21.90 12.60 20.68
CA PHE A 82 21.08 11.69 19.88
C PHE A 82 19.58 11.74 20.23
N GLU A 83 19.19 12.34 21.35
CA GLU A 83 17.77 12.57 21.68
C GLU A 83 17.22 13.84 21.01
N MET A 84 18.05 14.60 20.27
CA MET A 84 17.66 15.82 19.56
C MET A 84 16.96 15.49 18.22
N ASP A 85 15.72 14.98 18.28
CA ASP A 85 14.93 14.51 17.11
C ASP A 85 14.67 15.55 16.01
N HIS A 86 15.03 16.81 16.26
CA HIS A 86 14.89 17.93 15.34
C HIS A 86 16.12 18.20 14.47
N LEU A 87 17.26 17.57 14.74
CA LEU A 87 18.48 17.78 13.96
C LEU A 87 18.33 17.28 12.51
N THR A 88 18.69 18.14 11.57
CA THR A 88 18.81 17.85 10.13
C THR A 88 20.27 17.76 9.68
N ALA A 89 21.23 18.34 10.42
CA ALA A 89 22.66 18.17 10.16
C ALA A 89 23.47 17.93 11.43
N LEU A 90 24.44 17.01 11.36
CA LEU A 90 25.38 16.71 12.42
C LEU A 90 26.80 16.62 11.83
N PHE A 91 27.65 17.57 12.22
CA PHE A 91 29.05 17.66 11.84
C PHE A 91 29.92 17.26 13.02
N ILE A 92 30.59 16.11 12.90
CA ILE A 92 31.47 15.51 13.93
C ILE A 92 32.83 15.15 13.32
N ASN A 93 33.16 15.77 12.19
CA ASN A 93 34.43 15.68 11.51
C ASN A 93 35.59 16.28 12.33
N ASP A 94 36.81 15.87 12.01
CA ASP A 94 38.04 16.34 12.67
C ASP A 94 38.06 16.07 14.18
N ASN A 95 37.94 14.78 14.55
CA ASN A 95 37.90 14.29 15.94
C ASN A 95 38.65 12.95 16.09
N GLU A 96 38.59 12.32 17.27
CA GLU A 96 39.22 11.03 17.58
C GLU A 96 38.19 9.88 17.76
N LEU A 97 37.02 9.94 17.11
CA LEU A 97 35.96 8.94 17.26
C LEU A 97 36.38 7.58 16.64
N GLU A 98 36.32 6.51 17.42
CA GLU A 98 36.60 5.14 16.93
C GLU A 98 35.36 4.40 16.43
N ARG A 99 34.17 4.88 16.79
CA ARG A 99 32.86 4.31 16.44
C ARG A 99 31.78 5.39 16.45
N LEU A 100 30.68 5.15 15.74
CA LEU A 100 29.41 5.84 15.98
C LEU A 100 28.51 4.94 16.83
N PRO A 101 27.78 5.48 17.82
CA PRO A 101 26.87 4.70 18.65
C PRO A 101 25.55 4.37 17.90
N PRO A 102 24.91 3.21 18.14
CA PRO A 102 23.63 2.84 17.52
C PRO A 102 22.51 3.88 17.69
N GLU A 103 22.57 4.66 18.77
CA GLU A 103 21.67 5.76 19.09
C GLU A 103 21.62 6.85 18.00
N ILE A 104 22.59 6.92 17.07
CA ILE A 104 22.53 7.80 15.89
C ILE A 104 21.21 7.67 15.13
N SER A 105 20.60 6.47 15.12
CA SER A 105 19.30 6.17 14.51
C SER A 105 18.13 7.02 15.05
N LYS A 106 18.23 7.52 16.28
CA LYS A 106 17.21 8.38 16.91
C LYS A 106 17.10 9.75 16.23
N LEU A 107 18.15 10.20 15.53
CA LEU A 107 18.15 11.44 14.74
C LEU A 107 17.37 11.27 13.43
N SER A 108 16.09 10.93 13.55
CA SER A 108 15.23 10.48 12.45
C SER A 108 14.81 11.58 11.45
N LYS A 109 15.38 12.78 11.55
CA LYS A 109 15.26 13.87 10.56
C LYS A 109 16.62 14.23 9.93
N LEU A 110 17.69 13.53 10.30
CA LEU A 110 19.05 13.84 9.85
C LEU A 110 19.15 13.64 8.33
N LYS A 111 19.58 14.69 7.64
CA LYS A 111 19.82 14.75 6.19
C LYS A 111 21.32 14.76 5.88
N VAL A 112 22.14 15.33 6.76
CA VAL A 112 23.59 15.42 6.59
C VAL A 112 24.29 14.87 7.84
N LEU A 113 25.15 13.88 7.64
CA LEU A 113 26.10 13.41 8.65
C LEU A 113 27.51 13.51 8.08
N ASP A 114 28.37 14.31 8.72
CA ASP A 114 29.80 14.31 8.43
C ASP A 114 30.59 13.80 9.64
N ALA A 115 31.21 12.64 9.48
CA ALA A 115 32.14 12.05 10.42
C ALA A 115 33.51 11.77 9.78
N SER A 116 33.88 12.57 8.78
CA SER A 116 35.20 12.50 8.12
C SER A 116 36.34 12.80 9.09
N ASN A 117 37.58 12.41 8.75
CA ASN A 117 38.79 12.68 9.55
C ASN A 117 38.64 12.22 11.01
N ASN A 118 38.32 10.94 11.19
CA ASN A 118 38.14 10.27 12.48
C ASN A 118 38.88 8.92 12.47
N ARG A 119 38.64 8.04 13.46
CA ARG A 119 39.25 6.71 13.57
C ARG A 119 38.24 5.58 13.44
N ILE A 120 37.09 5.84 12.80
CA ILE A 120 35.95 4.93 12.73
C ILE A 120 36.33 3.67 11.94
N ARG A 121 36.20 2.50 12.57
CA ARG A 121 36.50 1.19 11.92
C ARG A 121 35.27 0.52 11.32
N SER A 122 34.09 0.82 11.85
CA SER A 122 32.81 0.22 11.49
C SER A 122 31.66 1.17 11.85
N LEU A 123 30.58 1.11 11.07
CA LEU A 123 29.33 1.83 11.34
C LEU A 123 28.34 0.90 12.05
N PRO A 124 27.46 1.40 12.93
CA PRO A 124 26.34 0.62 13.46
C PRO A 124 25.35 0.29 12.34
N SER A 125 24.72 -0.88 12.41
CA SER A 125 23.63 -1.31 11.50
C SER A 125 22.46 -0.33 11.48
N GLU A 126 22.18 0.26 12.65
CA GLU A 126 21.13 1.22 12.94
C GLU A 126 21.29 2.53 12.15
N LEU A 127 22.48 2.83 11.60
CA LEU A 127 22.66 3.95 10.67
C LEU A 127 21.78 3.80 9.41
N GLY A 128 21.50 2.56 8.98
CA GLY A 128 20.62 2.26 7.87
C GLY A 128 19.13 2.55 8.12
N ASP A 129 18.73 2.82 9.37
CA ASP A 129 17.35 3.19 9.72
C ASP A 129 17.10 4.72 9.62
N ILE A 130 18.14 5.53 9.33
CA ILE A 130 18.02 6.99 9.09
C ILE A 130 17.67 7.28 7.63
N LEU A 131 16.47 6.90 7.22
CA LEU A 131 16.04 6.92 5.81
C LEU A 131 15.94 8.34 5.22
N THR A 132 15.95 9.38 6.07
CA THR A 132 16.03 10.79 5.65
C THR A 132 17.43 11.24 5.22
N LEU A 133 18.47 10.41 5.37
CA LEU A 133 19.86 10.80 5.16
C LEU A 133 20.16 10.99 3.66
N GLU A 134 20.52 12.22 3.28
CA GLU A 134 20.84 12.61 1.91
C GLU A 134 22.36 12.65 1.65
N GLN A 135 23.15 12.91 2.69
CA GLN A 135 24.61 13.00 2.62
C GLN A 135 25.27 12.29 3.82
N LEU A 136 26.21 11.39 3.52
CA LEU A 136 27.01 10.66 4.49
C LEU A 136 28.48 10.79 4.12
N HIS A 137 29.21 11.61 4.89
CA HIS A 137 30.63 11.85 4.71
C HIS A 137 31.43 11.10 5.77
N LEU A 138 32.33 10.21 5.32
CA LEU A 138 33.10 9.28 6.14
C LEU A 138 34.56 9.23 5.69
N ASN A 139 35.04 10.24 4.97
CA ASN A 139 36.39 10.25 4.39
C ASN A 139 37.47 10.16 5.47
N ASN A 140 38.63 9.60 5.15
CA ASN A 140 39.80 9.50 6.04
C ASN A 140 39.45 8.88 7.41
N ASN A 141 38.88 7.68 7.37
CA ASN A 141 38.61 6.84 8.53
C ASN A 141 39.31 5.47 8.35
N LEU A 142 39.00 4.49 9.21
CA LEU A 142 39.57 3.14 9.19
C LEU A 142 38.55 2.08 8.73
N ILE A 143 37.53 2.48 7.98
CA ILE A 143 36.43 1.62 7.53
C ILE A 143 36.95 0.61 6.51
N ARG A 144 36.66 -0.68 6.73
CA ARG A 144 36.93 -1.76 5.77
C ARG A 144 35.69 -2.21 5.01
N THR A 145 34.55 -2.23 5.69
CA THR A 145 33.26 -2.73 5.20
C THR A 145 32.13 -1.87 5.76
N LEU A 146 30.99 -1.83 5.08
CA LEU A 146 29.75 -1.21 5.57
C LEU A 146 28.78 -2.29 6.07
N PRO A 147 27.88 -1.97 7.03
CA PRO A 147 26.76 -2.85 7.36
C PRO A 147 25.80 -2.98 6.16
N PHE A 148 25.13 -4.14 6.00
CA PHE A 148 24.22 -4.37 4.87
C PHE A 148 23.00 -3.43 4.89
N GLU A 149 22.61 -3.01 6.10
CA GLU A 149 21.57 -2.02 6.36
C GLU A 149 21.84 -0.66 5.67
N ILE A 150 23.09 -0.34 5.30
CA ILE A 150 23.36 0.89 4.53
C ILE A 150 22.59 0.92 3.20
N GLY A 151 22.29 -0.24 2.62
CA GLY A 151 21.51 -0.34 1.38
C GLY A 151 20.07 0.14 1.48
N LYS A 152 19.55 0.31 2.70
CA LYS A 152 18.24 0.92 2.97
C LYS A 152 18.20 2.42 2.68
N LEU A 153 19.33 3.12 2.69
CA LEU A 153 19.40 4.58 2.60
C LEU A 153 19.16 5.10 1.16
N TYR A 154 17.98 4.84 0.60
CA TYR A 154 17.69 5.13 -0.80
C TYR A 154 17.62 6.64 -1.13
N ASN A 155 17.42 7.50 -0.13
CA ASN A 155 17.52 8.96 -0.27
C ASN A 155 18.97 9.48 -0.33
N LEU A 156 19.97 8.62 -0.09
CA LEU A 156 21.36 9.02 0.03
C LEU A 156 21.97 9.36 -1.33
N LYS A 157 22.13 10.66 -1.58
CA LYS A 157 22.72 11.23 -2.79
C LYS A 157 24.24 11.11 -2.75
N ILE A 158 24.85 11.45 -1.60
CA ILE A 158 26.31 11.50 -1.43
C ILE A 158 26.76 10.47 -0.39
N LEU A 159 27.67 9.58 -0.81
CA LEU A 159 28.40 8.65 0.06
C LEU A 159 29.90 8.85 -0.17
N ALA A 160 30.59 9.47 0.79
CA ALA A 160 32.01 9.82 0.67
C ALA A 160 32.87 8.92 1.56
N LEU A 161 33.67 8.04 0.94
CA LEU A 161 34.46 6.99 1.60
C LEU A 161 35.96 7.09 1.31
N HIS A 162 36.43 8.16 0.67
CA HIS A 162 37.83 8.33 0.26
C HIS A 162 38.79 8.24 1.46
N GLY A 163 40.00 7.71 1.25
CA GLY A 163 41.00 7.59 2.32
C GLY A 163 40.69 6.52 3.39
N ASN A 164 39.71 5.64 3.15
CA ASN A 164 39.46 4.47 3.99
C ASN A 164 40.16 3.21 3.44
N PRO A 165 40.59 2.26 4.29
CA PRO A 165 41.13 0.96 3.89
C PRO A 165 40.02 -0.03 3.49
N LEU A 166 39.18 0.35 2.52
CA LEU A 166 38.03 -0.44 2.05
C LEU A 166 38.48 -1.82 1.53
N SER A 167 37.62 -2.83 1.65
CA SER A 167 37.88 -4.16 1.09
C SER A 167 37.92 -4.13 -0.46
N PRO A 168 38.56 -5.12 -1.13
CA PRO A 168 38.62 -5.17 -2.58
C PRO A 168 37.23 -5.14 -3.24
N GLU A 169 36.26 -5.84 -2.65
CA GLU A 169 34.88 -5.94 -3.13
C GLU A 169 34.19 -4.57 -3.05
N LEU A 170 34.34 -3.87 -1.92
CA LEU A 170 33.74 -2.55 -1.73
C LEU A 170 34.41 -1.48 -2.62
N ASN A 171 35.73 -1.52 -2.79
CA ASN A 171 36.44 -0.65 -3.74
C ASN A 171 35.94 -0.82 -5.18
N GLN A 172 35.70 -2.07 -5.61
CA GLN A 172 35.22 -2.36 -6.97
C GLN A 172 33.84 -1.75 -7.24
N VAL A 173 32.94 -1.78 -6.27
CA VAL A 173 31.60 -1.15 -6.41
C VAL A 173 31.68 0.37 -6.25
N TYR A 174 32.54 0.89 -5.35
CA TYR A 174 32.66 2.31 -5.08
C TYR A 174 33.25 3.10 -6.26
N HIS A 175 34.32 2.63 -6.91
CA HIS A 175 34.99 3.39 -7.97
C HIS A 175 34.25 3.42 -9.33
N HIS A 176 32.99 2.98 -9.39
CA HIS A 176 32.14 3.12 -10.57
C HIS A 176 31.56 4.55 -10.68
N PRO A 177 31.42 5.16 -11.88
CA PRO A 177 30.90 6.53 -12.08
C PRO A 177 29.44 6.83 -11.64
N THR A 178 28.81 5.96 -10.86
CA THR A 178 27.48 6.13 -10.25
C THR A 178 27.56 5.68 -8.78
N THR A 179 28.37 6.41 -8.03
CA THR A 179 29.12 5.99 -6.83
C THR A 179 28.24 5.54 -5.67
N SER A 180 27.21 6.32 -5.30
CA SER A 180 26.34 6.05 -4.15
C SER A 180 25.29 4.99 -4.46
N VAL A 181 24.47 5.21 -5.50
CA VAL A 181 23.32 4.35 -5.83
C VAL A 181 23.71 2.88 -6.06
N LYS A 182 24.82 2.60 -6.78
CA LYS A 182 25.26 1.21 -7.00
C LYS A 182 25.73 0.53 -5.72
N VAL A 183 26.40 1.26 -4.82
CA VAL A 183 26.82 0.74 -3.53
C VAL A 183 25.59 0.41 -2.67
N LEU A 184 24.61 1.31 -2.61
CA LEU A 184 23.36 1.11 -1.88
C LEU A 184 22.60 -0.12 -2.41
N GLN A 185 22.40 -0.21 -3.73
CA GLN A 185 21.75 -1.37 -4.36
C GLN A 185 22.49 -2.68 -4.08
N TYR A 186 23.83 -2.69 -4.14
CA TYR A 186 24.62 -3.86 -3.79
C TYR A 186 24.36 -4.32 -2.36
N PHE A 187 24.45 -3.41 -1.38
CA PHE A 187 24.20 -3.75 0.03
C PHE A 187 22.75 -4.14 0.29
N LEU A 188 21.77 -3.53 -0.40
CA LEU A 188 20.35 -3.89 -0.31
C LEU A 188 20.08 -5.32 -0.78
N VAL A 189 20.68 -5.73 -1.92
CA VAL A 189 20.58 -7.12 -2.40
C VAL A 189 21.17 -8.10 -1.40
N GLN A 190 22.33 -7.77 -0.81
CA GLN A 190 22.97 -8.61 0.21
C GLN A 190 22.17 -8.66 1.52
N LEU A 191 21.49 -7.57 1.92
CA LEU A 191 20.57 -7.55 3.06
C LEU A 191 19.39 -8.50 2.80
N CYS A 192 18.72 -8.35 1.66
CA CYS A 192 17.56 -9.17 1.29
C CYS A 192 17.90 -10.67 1.16
N ALA A 193 19.09 -11.01 0.67
CA ALA A 193 19.54 -12.40 0.53
C ALA A 193 19.72 -13.15 1.87
N ARG A 194 19.67 -12.44 3.00
CA ARG A 194 19.78 -12.99 4.36
C ARG A 194 18.41 -13.16 5.06
N ALA A 195 17.33 -12.70 4.45
CA ALA A 195 15.99 -12.86 4.99
C ALA A 195 15.56 -14.33 4.93
N LEU A 196 14.94 -14.82 6.00
CA LEU A 196 14.31 -16.13 6.02
C LEU A 196 13.03 -16.11 5.15
N PRO A 197 12.61 -17.25 4.55
CA PRO A 197 11.33 -17.32 3.86
C PRO A 197 10.18 -17.00 4.83
N PRO A 198 9.06 -16.40 4.35
CA PRO A 198 7.91 -16.11 5.19
C PRO A 198 7.29 -17.40 5.73
N PRO A 199 6.82 -17.41 6.99
CA PRO A 199 6.00 -18.51 7.51
C PRO A 199 4.66 -18.57 6.77
N GLU A 200 4.04 -19.75 6.76
CA GLU A 200 2.69 -19.93 6.20
C GLU A 200 1.66 -19.13 7.02
N ARG A 201 0.75 -18.44 6.33
CA ARG A 201 -0.30 -17.64 6.98
C ARG A 201 -1.35 -18.54 7.61
N PRO A 202 -1.71 -18.35 8.90
CA PRO A 202 -2.65 -19.24 9.58
C PRO A 202 -4.08 -19.03 9.09
N TRP A 203 -4.87 -20.12 9.04
CA TRP A 203 -6.31 -20.03 8.83
C TRP A 203 -7.04 -19.76 10.15
N ILE A 204 -7.84 -18.70 10.19
CA ILE A 204 -8.72 -18.34 11.29
C ILE A 204 -10.12 -18.86 10.94
N ARG A 205 -10.58 -19.89 11.64
CA ARG A 205 -11.93 -20.47 11.46
C ARG A 205 -12.96 -19.73 12.33
N THR A 206 -14.22 -19.71 11.89
CA THR A 206 -15.33 -19.24 12.72
C THR A 206 -15.90 -20.39 13.55
N ASP A 207 -16.41 -20.11 14.76
CA ASP A 207 -17.01 -21.12 15.66
C ASP A 207 -18.38 -21.65 15.16
N VAL A 208 -18.75 -21.39 13.91
CA VAL A 208 -20.00 -21.86 13.32
C VAL A 208 -19.84 -23.34 12.97
N GLY A 209 -20.16 -24.19 13.95
CA GLY A 209 -19.94 -25.64 13.88
C GLY A 209 -20.42 -26.26 12.57
N GLU A 210 -19.65 -27.25 12.09
CA GLU A 210 -19.74 -27.93 10.79
C GLU A 210 -21.12 -28.56 10.53
N LYS A 211 -22.09 -27.73 10.16
CA LYS A 211 -23.35 -28.17 9.57
C LYS A 211 -23.08 -28.64 8.13
N ASP A 212 -23.98 -29.50 7.65
CA ASP A 212 -23.89 -30.21 6.36
C ASP A 212 -24.10 -29.24 5.16
N HIS A 213 -23.11 -28.36 4.95
CA HIS A 213 -23.09 -27.30 3.94
C HIS A 213 -22.58 -27.84 2.61
N LYS A 214 -23.51 -28.11 1.69
CA LYS A 214 -23.22 -28.83 0.43
C LYS A 214 -22.28 -28.14 -0.56
N PHE A 215 -22.10 -26.82 -0.48
CA PHE A 215 -21.31 -26.08 -1.44
C PHE A 215 -20.40 -25.05 -0.75
N ILE A 216 -19.16 -25.47 -0.54
CA ILE A 216 -18.09 -24.68 0.06
C ILE A 216 -17.12 -24.22 -1.03
N PHE A 217 -16.74 -22.96 -1.00
CA PHE A 217 -15.81 -22.37 -1.94
C PHE A 217 -14.94 -21.29 -1.28
N THR A 218 -13.77 -21.03 -1.88
CA THR A 218 -12.85 -19.96 -1.45
C THR A 218 -12.80 -18.80 -2.43
N VAL A 219 -12.59 -17.60 -1.90
CA VAL A 219 -12.56 -16.33 -2.65
C VAL A 219 -11.29 -15.58 -2.29
N MET A 220 -10.42 -15.36 -3.27
CA MET A 220 -9.25 -14.51 -3.15
C MET A 220 -9.53 -13.11 -3.69
N CYS A 221 -9.14 -12.07 -2.96
CA CYS A 221 -9.09 -10.69 -3.45
C CYS A 221 -7.65 -10.20 -3.39
N TYR A 222 -7.11 -9.69 -4.51
CA TYR A 222 -5.69 -9.33 -4.58
C TYR A 222 -5.38 -8.26 -5.64
N ASN A 223 -4.89 -7.10 -5.20
CA ASN A 223 -4.22 -6.15 -6.09
C ASN A 223 -2.80 -6.68 -6.38
N VAL A 224 -2.50 -6.98 -7.65
CA VAL A 224 -1.25 -7.64 -8.04
C VAL A 224 -0.08 -6.69 -8.31
N LEU A 225 -0.30 -5.37 -8.19
CA LEU A 225 0.60 -4.28 -8.55
C LEU A 225 1.08 -4.37 -10.02
N CYS A 226 0.54 -3.52 -10.89
CA CYS A 226 0.91 -3.56 -12.31
C CYS A 226 2.41 -3.25 -12.55
N GLU A 227 2.97 -3.69 -13.68
CA GLU A 227 4.38 -3.44 -14.02
C GLU A 227 4.64 -1.93 -14.17
N LYS A 228 3.66 -1.19 -14.71
CA LYS A 228 3.71 0.26 -14.84
C LYS A 228 3.91 1.03 -13.52
N TYR A 229 3.40 0.52 -12.40
CA TYR A 229 3.57 1.17 -11.09
C TYR A 229 4.73 0.57 -10.27
N ALA A 230 5.18 -0.66 -10.54
CA ALA A 230 6.31 -1.29 -9.86
C ALA A 230 7.70 -0.68 -10.17
N THR A 231 7.86 0.63 -9.96
CA THR A 231 9.03 1.42 -10.33
C THR A 231 10.02 1.58 -9.16
N PRO A 232 11.34 1.62 -9.40
CA PRO A 232 12.33 1.94 -8.36
C PRO A 232 12.18 3.34 -7.75
N SER A 233 11.37 4.23 -8.35
CA SER A 233 11.03 5.55 -7.79
C SER A 233 9.89 5.48 -6.76
N GLN A 234 8.94 4.56 -6.91
CA GLN A 234 7.84 4.37 -5.94
C GLN A 234 8.24 3.37 -4.85
N TYR A 235 9.06 2.37 -5.19
CA TYR A 235 9.51 1.32 -4.26
C TYR A 235 11.04 1.29 -4.16
N PRO A 236 11.69 2.40 -3.74
CA PRO A 236 13.15 2.55 -3.77
C PRO A 236 13.89 1.63 -2.79
N TYR A 237 13.16 1.07 -1.83
CA TYR A 237 13.61 0.05 -0.87
C TYR A 237 13.54 -1.39 -1.39
N CYS A 238 13.00 -1.62 -2.58
CA CYS A 238 12.90 -2.95 -3.19
C CYS A 238 13.98 -3.13 -4.27
N PRO A 239 14.77 -4.22 -4.25
CA PRO A 239 15.74 -4.50 -5.31
C PRO A 239 15.08 -4.54 -6.69
N SER A 240 15.71 -3.93 -7.70
CA SER A 240 15.14 -3.83 -9.05
C SER A 240 14.84 -5.18 -9.71
N TRP A 241 15.56 -6.25 -9.33
CA TRP A 241 15.27 -7.62 -9.79
C TRP A 241 14.02 -8.22 -9.14
N ALA A 242 13.64 -7.77 -7.95
CA ALA A 242 12.43 -8.19 -7.25
C ALA A 242 11.21 -7.36 -7.69
N LEU A 243 11.42 -6.11 -8.11
CA LEU A 243 10.39 -5.29 -8.77
C LEU A 243 10.04 -5.78 -10.19
N ASN A 244 11.02 -6.35 -10.89
CA ASN A 244 10.85 -6.82 -12.27
C ASN A 244 9.68 -7.82 -12.41
N TRP A 245 8.85 -7.60 -13.43
CA TRP A 245 7.62 -8.37 -13.62
C TRP A 245 7.85 -9.87 -13.82
N ASP A 246 8.93 -10.30 -14.50
CA ASP A 246 9.24 -11.72 -14.64
C ASP A 246 9.47 -12.40 -13.29
N TYR A 247 10.01 -11.68 -12.30
CA TYR A 247 10.11 -12.19 -10.93
C TYR A 247 8.74 -12.21 -10.25
N ARG A 248 8.07 -11.05 -10.17
CA ARG A 248 6.81 -10.89 -9.43
C ARG A 248 5.71 -11.83 -9.93
N ARG A 249 5.52 -11.95 -11.25
CA ARG A 249 4.47 -12.80 -11.83
C ARG A 249 4.63 -14.29 -11.49
N ARG A 250 5.86 -14.78 -11.36
CA ARG A 250 6.14 -16.16 -10.91
C ARG A 250 5.79 -16.37 -9.45
N MET A 251 6.10 -15.39 -8.60
CA MET A 251 5.73 -15.41 -7.18
C MET A 251 4.21 -15.33 -6.98
N ILE A 252 3.53 -14.41 -7.67
CA ILE A 252 2.05 -14.29 -7.69
C ILE A 252 1.41 -15.62 -8.10
N LEU A 253 1.87 -16.23 -9.20
CA LEU A 253 1.36 -17.53 -9.65
C LEU A 253 1.66 -18.65 -8.63
N SER A 254 2.81 -18.60 -7.94
CA SER A 254 3.12 -19.56 -6.87
C SER A 254 2.16 -19.41 -5.69
N GLU A 255 1.84 -18.19 -5.28
CA GLU A 255 0.92 -17.93 -4.16
C GLU A 255 -0.52 -18.40 -4.48
N ILE A 256 -1.02 -18.10 -5.69
CA ILE A 256 -2.31 -18.62 -6.17
C ILE A 256 -2.33 -20.16 -6.17
N ARG A 257 -1.22 -20.80 -6.58
CA ARG A 257 -1.09 -22.26 -6.59
C ARG A 257 -0.98 -22.89 -5.20
N SER A 258 -0.45 -22.18 -4.22
CA SER A 258 -0.39 -22.66 -2.82
C SER A 258 -1.77 -22.65 -2.16
N TYR A 259 -2.60 -21.64 -2.46
CA TYR A 259 -3.92 -21.48 -1.83
C TYR A 259 -5.08 -22.10 -2.61
N GLU A 260 -4.90 -22.40 -3.90
CA GLU A 260 -5.92 -22.93 -4.83
C GLU A 260 -7.33 -22.31 -4.70
N PRO A 261 -7.47 -20.97 -4.70
CA PRO A 261 -8.75 -20.30 -4.50
C PRO A 261 -9.78 -20.67 -5.58
N ASP A 262 -11.03 -20.95 -5.22
CA ASP A 262 -12.06 -21.30 -6.22
C ASP A 262 -12.48 -20.12 -7.10
N VAL A 263 -12.45 -18.90 -6.54
CA VAL A 263 -12.71 -17.64 -7.23
C VAL A 263 -11.58 -16.65 -6.90
N ILE A 264 -11.14 -15.88 -7.89
CA ILE A 264 -10.09 -14.86 -7.72
C ILE A 264 -10.58 -13.55 -8.30
N ALA A 265 -10.58 -12.50 -7.48
CA ALA A 265 -10.87 -11.12 -7.83
C ALA A 265 -9.56 -10.30 -7.83
N PHE A 266 -9.03 -10.02 -9.02
CA PHE A 266 -7.83 -9.20 -9.16
C PHE A 266 -8.15 -7.73 -9.45
N GLN A 267 -7.24 -6.87 -8.98
CA GLN A 267 -7.08 -5.48 -9.37
C GLN A 267 -5.67 -5.28 -9.97
N GLU A 268 -5.49 -4.24 -10.79
CA GLU A 268 -4.23 -3.91 -11.49
C GLU A 268 -3.66 -4.97 -12.43
N VAL A 269 -4.53 -5.76 -13.07
CA VAL A 269 -4.07 -6.67 -14.12
C VAL A 269 -3.90 -5.88 -15.42
N GLU A 270 -2.69 -5.83 -15.97
CA GLU A 270 -2.45 -5.23 -17.29
C GLU A 270 -3.09 -6.05 -18.42
N THR A 271 -3.61 -5.36 -19.43
CA THR A 271 -4.36 -5.97 -20.54
C THR A 271 -3.55 -7.07 -21.25
N GLU A 272 -2.29 -6.81 -21.60
CA GLU A 272 -1.44 -7.81 -22.26
C GLU A 272 -1.09 -8.98 -21.33
N GLN A 273 -0.85 -8.72 -20.05
CA GLN A 273 -0.51 -9.75 -19.07
C GLN A 273 -1.71 -10.66 -18.74
N PHE A 274 -2.94 -10.14 -18.79
CA PHE A 274 -4.15 -10.97 -18.67
C PHE A 274 -4.17 -12.06 -19.76
N TYR A 275 -4.00 -11.68 -21.02
CA TYR A 275 -4.12 -12.61 -22.16
C TYR A 275 -2.86 -13.46 -22.40
N SER A 276 -1.66 -12.92 -22.18
CA SER A 276 -0.40 -13.62 -22.48
C SER A 276 0.12 -14.48 -21.32
N PHE A 277 -0.21 -14.13 -20.07
CA PHE A 277 0.31 -14.82 -18.88
C PHE A 277 -0.80 -15.45 -18.03
N PHE A 278 -1.72 -14.64 -17.46
CA PHE A 278 -2.69 -15.15 -16.49
C PHE A 278 -3.67 -16.17 -17.10
N VAL A 279 -4.25 -15.88 -18.27
CA VAL A 279 -5.19 -16.82 -18.92
C VAL A 279 -4.52 -18.15 -19.31
N PRO A 280 -3.36 -18.18 -20.00
CA PRO A 280 -2.69 -19.44 -20.33
C PRO A 280 -2.29 -20.25 -19.09
N GLU A 281 -1.68 -19.64 -18.07
CA GLU A 281 -1.20 -20.37 -16.90
C GLU A 281 -2.35 -20.82 -15.99
N LEU A 282 -3.32 -19.95 -15.65
CA LEU A 282 -4.44 -20.35 -14.79
C LEU A 282 -5.37 -21.36 -15.48
N LYS A 283 -5.51 -21.33 -16.81
CA LYS A 283 -6.26 -22.37 -17.55
C LYS A 283 -5.68 -23.77 -17.36
N ARG A 284 -4.37 -23.91 -17.16
CA ARG A 284 -3.71 -25.21 -16.86
C ARG A 284 -4.12 -25.76 -15.50
N PHE A 285 -4.55 -24.91 -14.58
CA PHE A 285 -5.06 -25.26 -13.24
C PHE A 285 -6.60 -25.28 -13.16
N GLY A 286 -7.28 -25.30 -14.32
CA GLY A 286 -8.73 -25.46 -14.42
C GLY A 286 -9.54 -24.18 -14.22
N TYR A 287 -8.92 -23.00 -14.37
CA TYR A 287 -9.63 -21.72 -14.28
C TYR A 287 -10.13 -21.24 -15.65
N ALA A 288 -11.29 -20.59 -15.65
CA ALA A 288 -11.71 -19.64 -16.68
C ALA A 288 -11.69 -18.23 -16.07
N GLY A 289 -11.71 -17.18 -16.90
CA GLY A 289 -11.66 -15.81 -16.42
C GLY A 289 -12.19 -14.76 -17.38
N ILE A 290 -12.54 -13.60 -16.83
CA ILE A 290 -12.92 -12.38 -17.55
C ILE A 290 -12.06 -11.20 -17.09
N PHE A 291 -11.91 -10.22 -17.98
CA PHE A 291 -11.18 -8.98 -17.72
C PHE A 291 -11.89 -7.78 -18.35
N SER A 292 -11.71 -6.61 -17.75
CA SER A 292 -11.99 -5.31 -18.36
C SER A 292 -10.88 -4.32 -17.98
N PRO A 293 -10.27 -3.59 -18.93
CA PRO A 293 -9.34 -2.50 -18.63
C PRO A 293 -10.08 -1.24 -18.14
N LYS A 294 -9.38 -0.36 -17.42
CA LYS A 294 -9.86 0.98 -17.05
C LYS A 294 -10.29 1.80 -18.28
N SER A 295 -11.25 2.70 -18.10
CA SER A 295 -12.02 3.33 -19.19
C SER A 295 -11.16 4.07 -20.23
N ARG A 296 -9.99 4.58 -19.84
CA ARG A 296 -9.01 5.24 -20.73
C ARG A 296 -8.56 4.38 -21.92
N ALA A 297 -8.62 3.05 -21.80
CA ALA A 297 -8.29 2.12 -22.89
C ALA A 297 -9.04 2.41 -24.21
N LYS A 298 -10.24 3.01 -24.13
CA LYS A 298 -11.08 3.34 -25.28
C LYS A 298 -10.54 4.50 -26.13
N THR A 299 -9.77 5.42 -25.55
CA THR A 299 -9.23 6.61 -26.24
C THR A 299 -7.74 6.49 -26.58
N MET A 300 -7.07 5.44 -26.12
CA MET A 300 -5.66 5.16 -26.38
C MET A 300 -5.45 4.31 -27.64
N THR A 301 -4.23 4.39 -28.20
CA THR A 301 -3.80 3.54 -29.33
C THR A 301 -3.73 2.06 -28.93
N GLU A 302 -3.68 1.16 -29.91
CA GLU A 302 -3.65 -0.30 -29.62
C GLU A 302 -2.39 -0.75 -28.87
N ASP A 303 -1.24 -0.10 -29.14
CA ASP A 303 0.02 -0.41 -28.44
C ASP A 303 0.02 0.09 -27.00
N GLU A 304 -0.51 1.29 -26.73
CA GLU A 304 -0.62 1.78 -25.35
C GLU A 304 -1.69 1.05 -24.55
N ARG A 305 -2.76 0.59 -25.20
CA ARG A 305 -3.87 -0.16 -24.57
C ARG A 305 -3.40 -1.45 -23.89
N LYS A 306 -2.35 -2.09 -24.40
CA LYS A 306 -1.71 -3.30 -23.84
C LYS A 306 -1.30 -3.11 -22.38
N PHE A 307 -0.82 -1.91 -22.04
CA PHE A 307 -0.33 -1.52 -20.70
C PHE A 307 -1.39 -0.78 -19.87
N VAL A 308 -2.66 -0.82 -20.27
CA VAL A 308 -3.77 -0.33 -19.43
C VAL A 308 -4.17 -1.45 -18.47
N ASP A 309 -4.07 -1.15 -17.19
CA ASP A 309 -4.51 -2.01 -16.10
C ASP A 309 -6.04 -2.00 -15.93
N GLY A 310 -6.56 -3.00 -15.22
CA GLY A 310 -7.96 -3.11 -14.89
C GLY A 310 -8.24 -4.24 -13.92
N CYS A 311 -9.51 -4.69 -13.90
CA CYS A 311 -9.95 -5.73 -12.99
C CYS A 311 -10.20 -7.03 -13.74
N ALA A 312 -9.88 -8.16 -13.10
CA ALA A 312 -10.14 -9.50 -13.62
C ALA A 312 -10.88 -10.36 -12.57
N ILE A 313 -11.72 -11.28 -13.05
CA ILE A 313 -12.30 -12.34 -12.22
C ILE A 313 -11.93 -13.68 -12.86
N PHE A 314 -11.33 -14.58 -12.09
CA PHE A 314 -11.12 -15.99 -12.46
C PHE A 314 -11.95 -16.90 -11.54
N TRP A 315 -12.33 -18.08 -12.04
CA TRP A 315 -13.02 -19.11 -11.26
C TRP A 315 -12.67 -20.52 -11.75
N LYS A 316 -12.65 -21.50 -10.85
CA LYS A 316 -12.51 -22.93 -11.19
C LYS A 316 -13.72 -23.39 -12.01
N SER A 317 -13.49 -23.80 -13.26
CA SER A 317 -14.54 -24.26 -14.17
C SER A 317 -15.20 -25.58 -13.74
N SER A 318 -14.61 -26.29 -12.77
CA SER A 318 -15.22 -27.45 -12.11
C SER A 318 -16.35 -27.07 -11.13
N LYS A 319 -16.31 -25.86 -10.55
CA LYS A 319 -17.32 -25.38 -9.58
C LYS A 319 -18.28 -24.34 -10.14
N PHE A 320 -17.87 -23.54 -11.14
CA PHE A 320 -18.69 -22.44 -11.67
C PHE A 320 -18.63 -22.33 -13.20
N GLU A 321 -19.76 -21.95 -13.80
CA GLU A 321 -19.88 -21.52 -15.20
C GLU A 321 -20.26 -20.02 -15.24
N LEU A 322 -19.76 -19.26 -16.22
CA LEU A 322 -20.14 -17.84 -16.37
C LEU A 322 -21.49 -17.72 -17.07
N GLU A 323 -22.45 -17.04 -16.44
CA GLU A 323 -23.74 -16.70 -17.01
C GLU A 323 -23.74 -15.30 -17.64
N LYS A 324 -23.19 -14.30 -16.92
CA LYS A 324 -23.23 -12.89 -17.34
C LYS A 324 -21.99 -12.13 -16.86
N LYS A 325 -21.34 -11.41 -17.78
CA LYS A 325 -20.37 -10.35 -17.47
C LYS A 325 -21.10 -9.01 -17.38
N HIS A 326 -20.79 -8.20 -16.38
CA HIS A 326 -21.30 -6.84 -16.24
C HIS A 326 -20.15 -5.88 -15.87
N LEU A 327 -19.98 -4.82 -16.65
CA LEU A 327 -18.92 -3.82 -16.46
C LEU A 327 -19.56 -2.51 -15.97
N ILE A 328 -19.03 -1.99 -14.87
CA ILE A 328 -19.47 -0.76 -14.21
C ILE A 328 -18.40 0.30 -14.49
N GLU A 329 -18.72 1.27 -15.35
CA GLU A 329 -17.82 2.39 -15.68
C GLU A 329 -18.27 3.65 -14.94
N PHE A 330 -17.58 4.00 -13.84
CA PHE A 330 -17.97 5.14 -13.01
C PHE A 330 -18.00 6.46 -13.78
N THR A 331 -17.15 6.62 -14.81
CA THR A 331 -17.19 7.74 -15.76
C THR A 331 -18.56 7.92 -16.41
N GLN A 332 -19.19 6.83 -16.88
CA GLN A 332 -20.49 6.88 -17.57
C GLN A 332 -21.63 7.14 -16.59
N LEU A 333 -21.57 6.52 -15.40
CA LEU A 333 -22.54 6.72 -14.33
C LEU A 333 -22.47 8.15 -13.76
N ALA A 334 -21.28 8.74 -13.69
CA ALA A 334 -21.08 10.14 -13.35
C ALA A 334 -21.74 11.06 -14.39
N ILE A 335 -21.58 10.81 -15.70
CA ILE A 335 -22.26 11.58 -16.76
C ILE A 335 -23.78 11.47 -16.62
N ALA A 336 -24.32 10.27 -16.42
CA ALA A 336 -25.77 10.05 -16.27
C ALA A 336 -26.36 10.77 -15.03
N ASN A 337 -25.59 10.84 -13.93
CA ASN A 337 -26.04 11.43 -12.67
C ASN A 337 -25.61 12.89 -12.46
N ALA A 338 -24.79 13.47 -13.33
CA ALA A 338 -24.23 14.82 -13.22
C ALA A 338 -25.25 15.97 -13.37
N ASN A 339 -26.49 15.70 -13.77
CA ASN A 339 -27.46 16.76 -14.08
C ASN A 339 -27.71 17.69 -12.87
N GLY A 340 -27.29 18.96 -12.99
CA GLY A 340 -27.32 19.98 -11.94
C GLY A 340 -26.11 20.01 -10.98
N CYS A 341 -25.06 19.23 -11.22
CA CYS A 341 -24.03 18.90 -10.21
C CYS A 341 -22.62 18.96 -10.79
N GLN A 342 -22.01 20.15 -10.78
CA GLN A 342 -20.68 20.41 -11.36
C GLN A 342 -19.57 19.55 -10.73
N GLN A 343 -19.66 19.25 -9.44
CA GLN A 343 -18.66 18.41 -8.76
C GLN A 343 -18.59 17.00 -9.34
N MET A 344 -19.72 16.44 -9.80
CA MET A 344 -19.76 15.15 -10.49
C MET A 344 -18.95 15.16 -11.79
N LEU A 345 -19.07 16.24 -12.58
CA LEU A 345 -18.33 16.41 -13.84
C LEU A 345 -16.84 16.68 -13.60
N ASN A 346 -16.51 17.54 -12.63
CA ASN A 346 -15.13 17.99 -12.43
C ASN A 346 -14.28 16.96 -11.69
N ARG A 347 -14.85 16.29 -10.68
CA ARG A 347 -14.11 15.44 -9.73
C ARG A 347 -14.29 13.94 -9.97
N VAL A 348 -15.50 13.48 -10.33
CA VAL A 348 -15.81 12.04 -10.45
C VAL A 348 -15.66 11.55 -11.90
N MET A 349 -16.27 12.25 -12.87
CA MET A 349 -16.21 11.89 -14.29
C MET A 349 -14.79 11.88 -14.86
N THR A 350 -13.90 12.73 -14.33
CA THR A 350 -12.49 12.80 -14.76
C THR A 350 -11.63 11.61 -14.30
N ARG A 351 -12.22 10.64 -13.57
CA ARG A 351 -11.56 9.40 -13.15
C ARG A 351 -12.07 8.21 -13.97
N ASP A 352 -11.15 7.33 -14.36
CA ASP A 352 -11.37 6.20 -15.27
C ASP A 352 -11.47 4.84 -14.55
N ASN A 353 -11.63 4.87 -13.22
CA ASN A 353 -11.89 3.72 -12.37
C ASN A 353 -13.11 2.92 -12.84
N ILE A 354 -13.09 1.61 -12.57
CA ILE A 354 -14.14 0.66 -12.96
C ILE A 354 -14.40 -0.34 -11.84
N ALA A 355 -15.54 -1.04 -11.95
CA ALA A 355 -15.73 -2.33 -11.32
C ALA A 355 -16.22 -3.37 -12.35
N LEU A 356 -15.93 -4.63 -12.09
CA LEU A 356 -16.28 -5.75 -12.94
C LEU A 356 -17.06 -6.78 -12.11
N ALA A 357 -18.24 -7.16 -12.57
CA ALA A 357 -19.06 -8.19 -11.95
C ALA A 357 -19.24 -9.40 -12.88
N ALA A 358 -19.24 -10.59 -12.28
CA ALA A 358 -19.58 -11.86 -12.90
C ALA A 358 -20.78 -12.48 -12.17
N VAL A 359 -21.79 -12.89 -12.93
CA VAL A 359 -22.81 -13.83 -12.46
C VAL A 359 -22.31 -15.23 -12.78
N LEU A 360 -22.00 -15.99 -11.73
CA LEU A 360 -21.42 -17.32 -11.79
C LEU A 360 -22.45 -18.36 -11.36
N GLN A 361 -22.73 -19.33 -12.21
CA GLN A 361 -23.64 -20.43 -11.94
C GLN A 361 -22.86 -21.60 -11.29
N PRO A 362 -23.16 -22.03 -10.04
CA PRO A 362 -22.61 -23.26 -9.50
C PRO A 362 -22.92 -24.47 -10.38
N THR A 363 -21.93 -25.34 -10.62
CA THR A 363 -22.07 -26.57 -11.43
C THR A 363 -22.91 -27.64 -10.72
N THR A 364 -22.98 -27.61 -9.39
CA THR A 364 -23.80 -28.48 -8.55
C THR A 364 -24.89 -27.68 -7.83
N CYS A 365 -26.16 -28.07 -7.95
CA CYS A 365 -27.25 -27.33 -7.31
C CYS A 365 -27.27 -27.50 -5.78
N VAL A 366 -27.37 -26.37 -5.09
CA VAL A 366 -27.32 -26.25 -3.62
C VAL A 366 -28.68 -26.45 -2.95
N LEU A 367 -29.76 -26.56 -3.73
CA LEU A 367 -31.12 -26.64 -3.19
C LEU A 367 -31.35 -27.91 -2.37
N ARG A 368 -32.12 -27.73 -1.30
CA ARG A 368 -32.43 -28.76 -0.31
C ARG A 368 -33.91 -29.15 -0.43
N ASN A 369 -34.21 -30.17 -1.24
CA ASN A 369 -35.31 -31.08 -0.90
C ASN A 369 -35.22 -32.43 -1.60
N ASN A 370 -35.88 -33.42 -1.00
CA ASN A 370 -35.63 -34.85 -1.20
C ASN A 370 -36.57 -35.47 -2.25
N SER A 371 -36.84 -34.77 -3.35
CA SER A 371 -37.73 -35.21 -4.43
C SER A 371 -36.92 -35.49 -5.72
N SER A 372 -36.90 -36.76 -6.13
CA SER A 372 -35.96 -37.34 -7.09
C SER A 372 -36.07 -36.86 -8.56
N HIS A 373 -36.82 -35.79 -8.86
CA HIS A 373 -37.27 -35.43 -10.21
C HIS A 373 -37.27 -33.91 -10.48
N TRP A 374 -36.11 -33.25 -10.49
CA TRP A 374 -35.86 -32.01 -11.29
C TRP A 374 -34.38 -31.60 -11.37
N HIS A 375 -33.44 -32.50 -11.68
CA HIS A 375 -32.04 -32.09 -11.89
C HIS A 375 -31.84 -31.32 -13.22
N THR A 376 -32.20 -30.04 -13.25
CA THR A 376 -31.92 -29.09 -14.34
C THR A 376 -31.04 -27.94 -13.83
N LYS A 377 -30.08 -27.50 -14.65
CA LYS A 377 -29.10 -26.43 -14.29
C LYS A 377 -29.76 -25.11 -13.85
N ASN A 378 -30.99 -24.84 -14.29
CA ASN A 378 -31.69 -23.58 -14.05
C ASN A 378 -32.07 -23.33 -12.57
N ASN A 379 -32.16 -24.38 -11.74
CA ASN A 379 -32.58 -24.25 -10.33
C ASN A 379 -31.41 -24.03 -9.35
N CYS A 380 -30.16 -23.99 -9.83
CA CYS A 380 -29.01 -23.66 -8.99
C CYS A 380 -28.98 -22.14 -8.70
N ILE A 381 -28.93 -21.69 -7.44
CA ILE A 381 -28.82 -20.26 -7.09
C ILE A 381 -27.48 -19.70 -7.60
N PRO A 382 -27.45 -18.65 -8.44
CA PRO A 382 -26.22 -18.06 -8.96
C PRO A 382 -25.51 -17.18 -7.93
N LEU A 383 -24.18 -17.12 -8.01
CA LEU A 383 -23.30 -16.28 -7.21
C LEU A 383 -22.90 -15.03 -8.00
N ILE A 384 -23.13 -13.84 -7.46
CA ILE A 384 -22.61 -12.59 -8.02
C ILE A 384 -21.28 -12.27 -7.35
N VAL A 385 -20.22 -12.14 -8.14
CA VAL A 385 -18.89 -11.71 -7.66
C VAL A 385 -18.52 -10.42 -8.35
N CYS A 386 -18.22 -9.38 -7.57
CA CYS A 386 -17.74 -8.10 -8.04
C CYS A 386 -16.30 -7.85 -7.60
N THR A 387 -15.50 -7.23 -8.46
CA THR A 387 -14.18 -6.67 -8.15
C THR A 387 -14.14 -5.20 -8.53
N ALA A 388 -13.80 -4.32 -7.58
CA ALA A 388 -13.65 -2.88 -7.80
C ALA A 388 -12.20 -2.43 -7.59
N HIS A 389 -11.78 -1.39 -8.33
CA HIS A 389 -10.58 -0.62 -8.03
C HIS A 389 -11.02 0.85 -7.99
N ILE A 390 -11.27 1.37 -6.78
CA ILE A 390 -11.72 2.73 -6.50
C ILE A 390 -10.54 3.72 -6.57
N HIS A 391 -10.81 5.00 -6.81
CA HIS A 391 -9.77 6.03 -6.93
C HIS A 391 -8.79 6.06 -5.73
N TRP A 392 -7.48 6.18 -5.99
CA TRP A 392 -6.45 6.00 -4.95
C TRP A 392 -6.19 7.24 -4.09
N ASP A 393 -6.27 8.44 -4.67
CA ASP A 393 -5.78 9.69 -4.05
C ASP A 393 -6.47 9.98 -2.69
N PRO A 394 -5.72 10.06 -1.57
CA PRO A 394 -6.25 10.37 -0.24
C PRO A 394 -7.04 11.70 -0.17
N GLU A 395 -6.72 12.69 -1.00
CA GLU A 395 -7.42 13.97 -1.03
C GLU A 395 -8.82 13.90 -1.68
N PHE A 396 -9.19 12.77 -2.27
CA PHE A 396 -10.43 12.59 -3.03
C PHE A 396 -11.39 11.59 -2.37
N CYS A 397 -11.48 11.55 -1.03
CA CYS A 397 -12.43 10.70 -0.30
C CYS A 397 -13.90 10.88 -0.75
N ASP A 398 -14.26 12.06 -1.24
CA ASP A 398 -15.56 12.36 -1.85
C ASP A 398 -15.79 11.56 -3.14
N VAL A 399 -14.77 11.45 -4.00
CA VAL A 399 -14.84 10.65 -5.22
C VAL A 399 -14.90 9.16 -4.89
N LYS A 400 -14.13 8.69 -3.90
CA LYS A 400 -14.17 7.29 -3.44
C LYS A 400 -15.56 6.91 -2.95
N LEU A 401 -16.18 7.77 -2.15
CA LEU A 401 -17.53 7.59 -1.62
C LEU A 401 -18.58 7.61 -2.73
N VAL A 402 -18.54 8.58 -3.65
CA VAL A 402 -19.50 8.64 -4.77
C VAL A 402 -19.34 7.47 -5.75
N GLN A 403 -18.11 7.03 -6.04
CA GLN A 403 -17.87 5.79 -6.82
C GLN A 403 -18.44 4.56 -6.12
N THR A 404 -18.33 4.49 -4.79
CA THR A 404 -18.92 3.40 -3.99
C THR A 404 -20.45 3.43 -4.01
N MET A 405 -21.07 4.61 -3.96
CA MET A 405 -22.54 4.74 -4.12
C MET A 405 -23.01 4.25 -5.49
N MET A 406 -22.31 4.62 -6.57
CA MET A 406 -22.59 4.13 -7.93
C MET A 406 -22.41 2.61 -8.06
N LEU A 407 -21.33 2.06 -7.49
CA LEU A 407 -21.07 0.62 -7.46
C LEU A 407 -22.23 -0.15 -6.82
N VAL A 408 -22.64 0.30 -5.63
CA VAL A 408 -23.71 -0.31 -4.84
C VAL A 408 -25.06 -0.24 -5.56
N GLN A 409 -25.37 0.87 -6.24
CA GLN A 409 -26.60 1.01 -7.02
C GLN A 409 -26.66 0.04 -8.21
N GLU A 410 -25.61 -0.01 -9.04
CA GLU A 410 -25.57 -0.90 -10.20
C GLU A 410 -25.56 -2.39 -9.79
N LEU A 411 -24.88 -2.73 -8.69
CA LEU A 411 -24.97 -4.07 -8.10
C LEU A 411 -26.37 -4.39 -7.60
N GLY A 412 -27.10 -3.41 -7.03
CA GLY A 412 -28.51 -3.55 -6.69
C GLY A 412 -29.37 -3.92 -7.91
N TYR A 413 -29.23 -3.17 -9.02
CA TYR A 413 -29.94 -3.48 -10.27
C TYR A 413 -29.55 -4.85 -10.86
N LEU A 414 -28.29 -5.27 -10.70
CA LEU A 414 -27.86 -6.60 -11.13
C LEU A 414 -28.47 -7.71 -10.25
N VAL A 415 -28.50 -7.52 -8.92
CA VAL A 415 -29.15 -8.44 -7.97
C VAL A 415 -30.65 -8.53 -8.27
N ASP A 416 -31.35 -7.41 -8.45
CA ASP A 416 -32.78 -7.36 -8.82
C ASP A 416 -33.05 -8.11 -10.12
N SER A 417 -32.23 -7.87 -11.16
CA SER A 417 -32.34 -8.54 -12.46
C SER A 417 -32.17 -10.06 -12.34
N VAL A 418 -31.24 -10.53 -11.51
CA VAL A 418 -30.99 -11.97 -11.31
C VAL A 418 -32.08 -12.60 -10.43
N ALA A 419 -32.52 -11.91 -9.38
CA ALA A 419 -33.61 -12.33 -8.50
C ALA A 419 -34.92 -12.53 -9.29
N GLN A 420 -35.27 -11.57 -10.16
CA GLN A 420 -36.43 -11.67 -11.05
C GLN A 420 -36.33 -12.85 -12.03
N GLN A 421 -35.15 -13.05 -12.63
CA GLN A 421 -34.90 -14.17 -13.57
C GLN A 421 -34.97 -15.56 -12.93
N ARG A 422 -34.72 -15.66 -11.61
CA ARG A 422 -34.73 -16.92 -10.86
C ARG A 422 -35.93 -17.09 -9.93
N HIS A 423 -36.88 -16.13 -9.94
CA HIS A 423 -38.03 -16.08 -9.03
C HIS A 423 -37.66 -16.15 -7.54
N LEU A 424 -36.53 -15.52 -7.16
CA LEU A 424 -36.02 -15.42 -5.80
C LEU A 424 -36.22 -14.00 -5.24
N THR A 425 -36.07 -13.82 -3.94
CA THR A 425 -35.93 -12.47 -3.35
C THR A 425 -34.48 -11.99 -3.40
N THR A 426 -34.27 -10.68 -3.30
CA THR A 426 -32.93 -10.06 -3.36
C THR A 426 -32.00 -10.55 -2.24
N ASP A 427 -32.52 -10.67 -1.01
CA ASP A 427 -31.82 -11.21 0.16
C ASP A 427 -31.33 -12.67 -0.02
N GLN A 428 -31.90 -13.43 -0.97
CA GLN A 428 -31.53 -14.81 -1.26
C GLN A 428 -30.38 -14.93 -2.28
N ILE A 429 -30.06 -13.87 -3.03
CA ILE A 429 -28.96 -13.88 -3.99
C ILE A 429 -27.64 -13.72 -3.23
N PRO A 430 -26.68 -14.66 -3.34
CA PRO A 430 -25.35 -14.49 -2.78
C PRO A 430 -24.54 -13.49 -3.61
N LEU A 431 -24.11 -12.41 -2.95
CA LEU A 431 -23.26 -11.38 -3.51
C LEU A 431 -21.95 -11.28 -2.72
N LEU A 432 -20.85 -11.20 -3.47
CA LEU A 432 -19.51 -10.85 -2.99
C LEU A 432 -19.07 -9.54 -3.65
N VAL A 433 -18.65 -8.57 -2.83
CA VAL A 433 -18.03 -7.33 -3.30
C VAL A 433 -16.59 -7.31 -2.80
N CYS A 434 -15.69 -7.70 -3.70
CA CYS A 434 -14.25 -7.65 -3.51
C CYS A 434 -13.69 -6.35 -4.10
N GLY A 435 -12.53 -5.91 -3.63
CA GLY A 435 -11.81 -4.84 -4.32
C GLY A 435 -10.81 -4.09 -3.45
N ASP A 436 -9.96 -3.34 -4.13
CA ASP A 436 -9.21 -2.24 -3.54
C ASP A 436 -10.12 -1.01 -3.53
N LEU A 437 -10.59 -0.64 -2.33
CA LEU A 437 -11.44 0.52 -2.11
C LEU A 437 -10.63 1.79 -1.83
N ASN A 438 -9.30 1.68 -1.69
CA ASN A 438 -8.38 2.77 -1.35
C ASN A 438 -8.84 3.59 -0.13
N SER A 439 -9.56 2.96 0.81
CA SER A 439 -10.31 3.62 1.89
C SER A 439 -10.21 2.81 3.18
N VAL A 440 -9.84 3.47 4.29
CA VAL A 440 -9.63 2.82 5.59
C VAL A 440 -10.97 2.49 6.31
N PRO A 441 -11.00 1.59 7.32
CA PRO A 441 -12.26 1.19 7.97
C PRO A 441 -13.01 2.32 8.68
N ALA A 442 -12.34 3.44 8.97
CA ALA A 442 -12.92 4.65 9.56
C ALA A 442 -13.45 5.66 8.51
N SER A 443 -13.45 5.31 7.22
CA SER A 443 -13.94 6.17 6.14
C SER A 443 -15.44 6.00 5.91
N GLY A 444 -16.07 7.02 5.31
CA GLY A 444 -17.46 6.97 4.88
C GLY A 444 -17.74 5.89 3.83
N VAL A 445 -16.72 5.48 3.05
CA VAL A 445 -16.82 4.33 2.12
C VAL A 445 -17.12 3.04 2.88
N HIS A 446 -16.37 2.79 3.96
CA HIS A 446 -16.57 1.60 4.79
C HIS A 446 -17.86 1.70 5.63
N GLU A 447 -18.17 2.87 6.22
CA GLU A 447 -19.43 3.10 6.94
C GLU A 447 -20.65 2.83 6.06
N PHE A 448 -20.67 3.39 4.84
CA PHE A 448 -21.78 3.23 3.92
C PHE A 448 -22.03 1.77 3.57
N LEU A 449 -20.97 1.03 3.18
CA LEU A 449 -21.05 -0.39 2.83
C LEU A 449 -21.47 -1.27 4.02
N ALA A 450 -20.86 -1.08 5.20
CA ALA A 450 -21.07 -1.95 6.35
C ALA A 450 -22.39 -1.69 7.09
N THR A 451 -22.89 -0.44 7.09
CA THR A 451 -24.13 -0.08 7.80
C THR A 451 -25.36 0.04 6.89
N GLY A 452 -25.14 0.07 5.57
CA GLY A 452 -26.19 0.28 4.57
C GLY A 452 -26.68 1.72 4.44
N LYS A 453 -26.05 2.68 5.13
CA LYS A 453 -26.43 4.10 5.13
C LYS A 453 -25.26 5.01 5.48
N ILE A 454 -25.40 6.30 5.17
CA ILE A 454 -24.48 7.35 5.57
C ILE A 454 -25.20 8.70 5.65
N ALA A 455 -24.80 9.56 6.58
CA ALA A 455 -25.39 10.89 6.72
C ALA A 455 -25.05 11.80 5.52
N CYS A 456 -26.01 12.61 5.05
CA CYS A 456 -25.83 13.49 3.89
C CYS A 456 -24.82 14.63 4.12
N ASP A 457 -24.49 14.91 5.38
CA ASP A 457 -23.50 15.91 5.83
C ASP A 457 -22.15 15.29 6.23
N HIS A 458 -21.96 13.98 6.01
CA HIS A 458 -20.74 13.26 6.38
C HIS A 458 -19.46 13.96 5.84
N PRO A 459 -18.37 14.04 6.63
CA PRO A 459 -17.17 14.79 6.28
C PRO A 459 -16.61 14.44 4.89
N ASP A 460 -16.55 13.16 4.55
CA ASP A 460 -15.96 12.69 3.29
C ASP A 460 -16.67 13.20 2.03
N PHE A 461 -17.94 13.62 2.08
CA PHE A 461 -18.59 14.19 0.89
C PHE A 461 -17.99 15.54 0.44
N LYS A 462 -17.25 16.24 1.30
CA LYS A 462 -16.69 17.58 1.01
C LYS A 462 -17.74 18.50 0.34
N ASP A 463 -17.49 18.94 -0.89
CA ASP A 463 -18.36 19.85 -1.65
C ASP A 463 -19.63 19.19 -2.22
N PHE A 464 -19.79 17.87 -2.09
CA PHE A 464 -21.03 17.17 -2.42
C PHE A 464 -22.10 17.25 -1.33
N ARG A 465 -21.78 17.71 -0.10
CA ARG A 465 -22.76 17.85 0.97
C ARG A 465 -23.89 18.80 0.54
N GLY A 466 -25.14 18.37 0.77
CA GLY A 466 -26.33 19.13 0.36
C GLY A 466 -26.60 19.15 -1.16
N THR A 467 -25.85 18.41 -1.97
CA THR A 467 -26.14 18.28 -3.41
C THR A 467 -27.26 17.28 -3.68
N THR A 468 -28.17 17.61 -4.60
CA THR A 468 -29.32 16.76 -4.94
C THR A 468 -28.99 15.64 -5.93
N CYS A 469 -27.83 15.69 -6.60
CA CYS A 469 -27.38 14.65 -7.54
C CYS A 469 -27.23 13.28 -6.85
N LEU A 470 -26.73 13.24 -5.61
CA LEU A 470 -26.49 12.00 -4.88
C LEU A 470 -27.78 11.30 -4.42
N GLN A 471 -28.91 12.02 -4.31
CA GLN A 471 -30.20 11.38 -3.95
C GLN A 471 -30.63 10.33 -4.99
N LYS A 472 -30.22 10.48 -6.26
CA LYS A 472 -30.48 9.49 -7.33
C LYS A 472 -29.73 8.18 -7.13
N LEU A 473 -28.63 8.21 -6.36
CA LEU A 473 -27.81 7.05 -6.02
C LEU A 473 -28.27 6.39 -4.71
N SER A 474 -29.26 6.97 -4.03
CA SER A 474 -29.80 6.48 -2.75
C SER A 474 -31.07 5.67 -2.96
N SER A 475 -31.21 4.55 -2.25
CA SER A 475 -32.44 3.76 -2.23
C SER A 475 -33.51 4.32 -1.29
N THR A 476 -33.24 5.41 -0.58
CA THR A 476 -34.19 6.08 0.32
C THR A 476 -34.56 7.50 -0.18
N LYS A 477 -35.75 7.95 0.21
CA LYS A 477 -36.21 9.34 0.04
C LYS A 477 -35.94 10.22 1.27
N ASP A 478 -35.29 9.68 2.30
CA ASP A 478 -34.77 10.47 3.42
C ASP A 478 -33.80 11.54 2.90
N THR A 479 -33.94 12.77 3.40
CA THR A 479 -33.07 13.90 3.08
C THR A 479 -31.81 13.94 3.96
N ASN A 480 -31.82 13.23 5.09
CA ASN A 480 -30.76 13.27 6.09
C ASN A 480 -29.73 12.15 5.90
N ASN A 481 -30.11 11.05 5.24
CA ASN A 481 -29.23 9.91 4.97
C ASN A 481 -29.36 9.42 3.53
N TYR A 482 -28.23 9.09 2.92
CA TYR A 482 -28.20 8.20 1.76
C TYR A 482 -28.16 6.74 2.24
N ALA A 483 -28.80 5.82 1.52
CA ALA A 483 -28.87 4.41 1.92
C ALA A 483 -28.86 3.45 0.74
N HIS A 484 -28.57 2.19 1.01
CA HIS A 484 -28.70 1.07 0.08
C HIS A 484 -29.43 -0.12 0.70
N GLN A 485 -30.01 -0.98 -0.14
CA GLN A 485 -30.82 -2.12 0.32
C GLN A 485 -29.99 -3.36 0.64
N MET A 486 -28.76 -3.46 0.10
CA MET A 486 -27.88 -4.62 0.32
C MET A 486 -27.41 -4.68 1.78
N LYS A 487 -27.53 -5.84 2.42
CA LYS A 487 -26.98 -6.10 3.75
C LYS A 487 -25.60 -6.72 3.57
N LEU A 488 -24.54 -5.94 3.77
CA LEU A 488 -23.17 -6.38 3.54
C LEU A 488 -22.40 -6.47 4.86
N GLU A 489 -21.59 -7.52 5.00
CA GLU A 489 -20.66 -7.71 6.11
C GLU A 489 -19.25 -7.92 5.54
N THR A 490 -18.25 -7.22 6.08
CA THR A 490 -16.84 -7.45 5.76
C THR A 490 -16.39 -8.81 6.30
N ALA A 491 -15.59 -9.54 5.52
CA ALA A 491 -14.98 -10.79 5.96
C ALA A 491 -13.90 -10.61 7.03
N TYR A 492 -13.27 -9.43 7.06
CA TYR A 492 -12.13 -9.10 7.91
C TYR A 492 -12.46 -7.93 8.83
N ASP A 493 -12.00 -8.04 10.08
CA ASP A 493 -11.95 -6.95 11.04
C ASP A 493 -10.51 -6.55 11.38
N SER A 494 -10.35 -5.41 12.06
CA SER A 494 -9.05 -4.86 12.47
C SER A 494 -8.32 -5.66 13.57
N SER A 495 -8.93 -6.72 14.12
CA SER A 495 -8.29 -7.65 15.05
C SER A 495 -7.69 -8.87 14.34
N MET A 496 -8.29 -9.30 13.22
CA MET A 496 -7.82 -10.42 12.39
C MET A 496 -6.63 -10.04 11.51
N ILE A 497 -6.63 -8.83 10.95
CA ILE A 497 -5.54 -8.31 10.11
C ILE A 497 -5.20 -6.87 10.52
N SER A 498 -3.91 -6.54 10.52
CA SER A 498 -3.45 -5.18 10.84
C SER A 498 -3.24 -4.29 9.60
N PHE A 499 -3.25 -4.86 8.40
CA PHE A 499 -3.06 -4.17 7.12
C PHE A 499 -3.37 -5.09 5.93
N THR A 500 -3.70 -4.49 4.80
CA THR A 500 -3.75 -5.14 3.48
C THR A 500 -2.74 -4.54 2.51
N ASN A 501 -2.43 -3.24 2.62
CA ASN A 501 -1.33 -2.58 1.92
C ASN A 501 -0.22 -2.16 2.93
N PHE A 502 1.05 -2.27 2.52
CA PHE A 502 2.21 -1.99 3.37
C PHE A 502 3.38 -1.37 2.59
N THR A 503 3.56 -0.04 2.70
CA THR A 503 4.62 0.71 2.02
C THR A 503 5.34 1.70 2.98
N TYR A 504 6.48 2.30 2.55
CA TYR A 504 7.28 3.28 3.32
C TYR A 504 7.28 4.73 2.73
N ASP A 505 6.81 5.74 3.49
CA ASP A 505 6.92 7.20 3.18
C ASP A 505 7.92 7.86 4.14
N ASP A 506 8.61 8.87 3.63
CA ASP A 506 9.39 9.81 4.44
C ASP A 506 8.53 10.87 5.14
N LYS A 507 7.26 11.08 4.73
CA LYS A 507 6.39 12.15 5.25
C LYS A 507 5.51 11.76 6.45
N ILE A 508 5.19 10.48 6.64
CA ILE A 508 4.20 10.04 7.63
C ILE A 508 4.89 9.47 8.89
N ARG A 509 4.51 10.01 10.06
CA ARG A 509 5.04 9.59 11.38
C ARG A 509 3.98 8.77 12.14
N PHE A 510 4.16 7.46 12.22
CA PHE A 510 3.51 6.61 13.22
C PHE A 510 4.54 5.88 14.09
N ALA A 511 4.19 5.64 15.35
CA ALA A 511 5.04 4.97 16.31
C ALA A 511 4.54 3.54 16.56
N CYS A 512 5.39 2.53 16.31
CA CYS A 512 5.22 1.20 16.87
C CYS A 512 6.06 1.06 18.15
N THR A 513 5.43 0.56 19.21
CA THR A 513 5.84 0.76 20.61
C THR A 513 7.21 0.21 21.02
N TYR A 514 7.84 -0.65 20.19
CA TYR A 514 9.10 -1.35 20.56
C TYR A 514 10.21 -1.36 19.50
N ARG A 515 10.00 -0.77 18.30
CA ARG A 515 11.07 -0.51 17.32
C ARG A 515 10.61 0.58 16.35
N TRP A 516 11.44 1.60 16.14
CA TRP A 516 11.10 2.76 15.30
C TRP A 516 11.17 2.43 13.81
N ILE A 517 10.12 1.80 13.27
CA ILE A 517 9.89 1.70 11.83
C ILE A 517 8.81 2.72 11.47
N LYS A 518 9.18 3.75 10.71
CA LYS A 518 8.22 4.63 10.02
C LYS A 518 7.68 3.87 8.79
N LEU A 519 6.48 4.21 8.33
CA LEU A 519 5.77 3.57 7.21
C LEU A 519 4.96 4.66 6.47
N ASP A 520 4.69 4.56 5.15
CA ASP A 520 3.74 5.49 4.48
C ASP A 520 2.39 5.26 5.14
N PHE A 521 2.01 4.00 5.02
CA PHE A 521 0.65 3.59 4.99
C PHE A 521 0.65 2.12 5.34
N LYS A 522 0.06 1.87 6.49
CA LYS A 522 -0.26 0.54 6.96
C LYS A 522 -1.75 0.57 7.21
N GLY A 523 -2.51 0.11 6.24
CA GLY A 523 -3.97 0.26 6.23
C GLY A 523 -4.65 -0.96 5.65
N ILE A 524 -5.90 -1.16 6.09
CA ILE A 524 -6.84 -2.04 5.44
C ILE A 524 -7.54 -1.19 4.39
N ILE A 525 -7.29 -1.47 3.11
CA ILE A 525 -7.93 -0.80 1.96
C ILE A 525 -8.54 -1.79 0.96
N ASP A 526 -8.11 -3.04 1.03
CA ASP A 526 -8.70 -4.17 0.32
C ASP A 526 -9.79 -4.80 1.20
N TYR A 527 -10.91 -5.18 0.59
CA TYR A 527 -12.03 -5.77 1.30
C TYR A 527 -12.65 -6.94 0.54
N VAL A 528 -13.30 -7.82 1.30
CA VAL A 528 -14.27 -8.81 0.79
C VAL A 528 -15.54 -8.64 1.61
N PHE A 529 -16.54 -7.97 1.03
CA PHE A 529 -17.88 -7.88 1.60
C PHE A 529 -18.76 -9.02 1.07
N SER A 530 -19.65 -9.54 1.91
CA SER A 530 -20.58 -10.63 1.59
C SER A 530 -21.98 -10.37 2.14
N THR A 531 -23.00 -10.97 1.53
CA THR A 531 -24.38 -10.97 2.04
C THR A 531 -24.63 -12.11 3.05
N PRO A 532 -24.69 -11.85 4.37
CA PRO A 532 -24.75 -12.92 5.39
C PRO A 532 -26.08 -13.70 5.41
N SER A 533 -27.12 -13.23 4.72
CA SER A 533 -28.40 -13.93 4.52
C SER A 533 -28.32 -15.12 3.57
N SER A 534 -27.32 -15.12 2.68
CA SER A 534 -27.15 -16.08 1.58
C SER A 534 -25.76 -16.73 1.54
N LEU A 535 -24.76 -16.15 2.22
CA LEU A 535 -23.40 -16.66 2.37
C LEU A 535 -23.01 -16.79 3.84
N LEU A 536 -22.53 -17.96 4.25
CA LEU A 536 -21.96 -18.20 5.57
C LEU A 536 -20.42 -18.18 5.50
N ARG A 537 -19.77 -17.31 6.28
CA ARG A 537 -18.30 -17.26 6.42
C ARG A 537 -17.80 -18.36 7.36
N LEU A 538 -17.01 -19.29 6.82
CA LEU A 538 -16.42 -20.43 7.56
C LEU A 538 -15.02 -20.13 8.11
N GLY A 539 -14.29 -19.21 7.47
CA GLY A 539 -12.97 -18.79 7.91
C GLY A 539 -12.28 -17.84 6.95
N VAL A 540 -11.17 -17.26 7.41
CA VAL A 540 -10.31 -16.33 6.67
C VAL A 540 -8.84 -16.73 6.80
N LEU A 541 -8.04 -16.40 5.79
CA LEU A 541 -6.60 -16.45 5.87
C LEU A 541 -6.08 -15.24 6.65
N GLY A 542 -5.40 -15.48 7.76
CA GLY A 542 -4.92 -14.46 8.70
C GLY A 542 -3.80 -13.58 8.17
N ALA A 543 -3.30 -12.71 9.05
CA ALA A 543 -2.23 -11.76 8.75
C ALA A 543 -0.88 -12.44 8.42
N VAL A 544 0.01 -11.67 7.79
CA VAL A 544 1.45 -12.00 7.71
C VAL A 544 2.06 -11.86 9.10
N ASP A 545 2.96 -12.78 9.46
CA ASP A 545 3.64 -12.75 10.76
C ASP A 545 4.49 -11.47 10.92
N ILE A 546 4.16 -10.68 11.93
CA ILE A 546 4.81 -9.39 12.18
C ILE A 546 6.24 -9.55 12.73
N THR A 547 6.55 -10.64 13.44
CA THR A 547 7.90 -10.92 13.93
C THR A 547 8.83 -11.25 12.76
N TRP A 548 8.36 -12.05 11.81
CA TRP A 548 9.09 -12.32 10.56
C TRP A 548 9.35 -11.02 9.77
N ILE A 549 8.38 -10.11 9.65
CA ILE A 549 8.61 -8.81 8.99
C ILE A 549 9.73 -8.03 9.71
N LEU A 550 9.66 -7.91 11.04
CA LEU A 550 10.66 -7.20 11.84
C LEU A 550 12.06 -7.83 11.76
N ASP A 551 12.16 -9.14 11.63
CA ASP A 551 13.42 -9.88 11.53
C ASP A 551 14.00 -9.89 10.12
N SER A 552 13.17 -9.91 9.07
CA SER A 552 13.57 -9.85 7.65
C SER A 552 14.33 -8.57 7.25
N LYS A 553 14.17 -7.48 8.03
CA LYS A 553 14.67 -6.12 7.75
C LYS A 553 14.11 -5.48 6.47
N TYR A 554 13.07 -6.06 5.87
CA TYR A 554 12.29 -5.39 4.82
C TYR A 554 11.60 -4.13 5.39
N MET A 555 11.52 -3.08 4.57
CA MET A 555 10.95 -1.78 4.98
C MET A 555 9.52 -1.55 4.48
N GLY A 556 9.11 -2.31 3.46
CA GLY A 556 7.82 -2.23 2.81
C GLY A 556 7.60 -3.45 1.91
N CYS A 557 6.46 -3.46 1.23
CA CYS A 557 6.14 -4.33 0.12
C CYS A 557 6.01 -3.48 -1.18
N PRO A 558 6.24 -4.04 -2.39
CA PRO A 558 6.74 -5.39 -2.63
C PRO A 558 8.18 -5.53 -2.14
N ASN A 559 8.58 -6.76 -1.85
CA ASN A 559 9.93 -7.15 -1.47
C ASN A 559 10.23 -8.54 -2.07
N PRO A 560 11.45 -9.07 -1.96
CA PRO A 560 11.77 -10.38 -2.54
C PRO A 560 10.89 -11.55 -2.09
N SER A 561 10.21 -11.46 -0.95
CA SER A 561 9.30 -12.50 -0.47
C SER A 561 7.82 -12.23 -0.79
N ILE A 562 7.44 -10.97 -1.06
CA ILE A 562 6.04 -10.53 -1.26
C ILE A 562 5.96 -9.70 -2.56
N PRO A 563 5.31 -10.20 -3.62
CA PRO A 563 5.44 -9.66 -4.99
C PRO A 563 4.48 -8.51 -5.37
N SER A 564 3.69 -8.02 -4.41
CA SER A 564 2.84 -6.83 -4.50
C SER A 564 3.00 -6.02 -3.21
N ASP A 565 2.70 -4.73 -3.24
CA ASP A 565 2.54 -3.90 -2.04
C ASP A 565 1.26 -4.23 -1.25
N HIS A 566 0.32 -4.94 -1.87
CA HIS A 566 -0.85 -5.54 -1.22
C HIS A 566 -0.61 -7.00 -0.80
N ILE A 567 -1.33 -7.42 0.24
CA ILE A 567 -1.39 -8.78 0.78
C ILE A 567 -2.73 -9.40 0.34
N PRO A 568 -2.75 -10.59 -0.28
CA PRO A 568 -4.01 -11.18 -0.73
C PRO A 568 -4.92 -11.54 0.45
N LEU A 569 -6.19 -11.17 0.32
CA LEU A 569 -7.26 -11.65 1.17
C LEU A 569 -7.78 -12.98 0.64
N LEU A 570 -8.09 -13.91 1.52
CA LEU A 570 -8.63 -15.23 1.15
C LEU A 570 -9.67 -15.67 2.18
N VAL A 571 -10.89 -15.90 1.72
CA VAL A 571 -12.05 -16.19 2.58
C VAL A 571 -12.70 -17.49 2.12
N GLN A 572 -13.13 -18.33 3.07
CA GLN A 572 -13.92 -19.52 2.81
C GLN A 572 -15.40 -19.27 3.15
N TYR A 573 -16.26 -19.54 2.18
CA TYR A 573 -17.71 -19.39 2.29
C TYR A 573 -18.45 -20.69 2.00
N ALA A 574 -19.63 -20.83 2.59
CA ALA A 574 -20.68 -21.77 2.17
C ALA A 574 -21.90 -21.01 1.65
N ILE A 575 -22.50 -21.48 0.55
CA ILE A 575 -23.81 -20.97 0.12
C ILE A 575 -24.88 -21.53 1.07
N ILE A 576 -25.72 -20.66 1.62
CA ILE A 576 -26.84 -21.04 2.50
C ILE A 576 -27.98 -21.60 1.63
N PRO A 577 -28.39 -22.87 1.80
CA PRO A 577 -29.50 -23.43 1.03
C PRO A 577 -30.81 -22.72 1.39
N GLN A 578 -31.47 -22.14 0.39
CA GLN A 578 -32.76 -21.49 0.54
C GLN A 578 -33.89 -22.49 0.32
N ASN A 579 -34.95 -22.41 1.13
CA ASN A 579 -36.20 -23.13 0.85
C ASN A 579 -36.97 -22.35 -0.23
N ILE A 580 -37.24 -22.98 -1.37
CA ILE A 580 -38.26 -22.50 -2.30
C ILE A 580 -39.62 -22.91 -1.69
N PRO A 581 -40.58 -21.99 -1.48
CA PRO A 581 -41.93 -22.38 -1.09
C PRO A 581 -42.63 -23.10 -2.24
N ASP A 582 -43.15 -24.30 -1.98
CA ASP A 582 -43.89 -25.11 -2.95
C ASP A 582 -45.23 -24.44 -3.34
N ASN A 583 -45.19 -23.55 -4.33
CA ASN A 583 -46.36 -22.85 -4.88
C ASN A 583 -47.28 -23.73 -5.77
N GLU A 584 -47.19 -25.06 -5.66
CA GLU A 584 -48.05 -26.02 -6.39
C GLU A 584 -48.96 -26.87 -5.47
N ALA A 585 -49.05 -26.56 -4.18
CA ALA A 585 -49.84 -27.34 -3.21
C ALA A 585 -51.30 -26.84 -2.99
N THR A 586 -51.76 -25.80 -3.69
CA THR A 586 -53.07 -25.15 -3.40
C THR A 586 -54.12 -25.19 -4.51
N ASP A 587 -53.83 -25.67 -5.72
CA ASP A 587 -54.80 -25.66 -6.84
C ASP A 587 -55.55 -26.99 -7.07
N SER A 588 -55.27 -28.05 -6.29
CA SER A 588 -55.95 -29.35 -6.41
C SER A 588 -57.30 -29.46 -5.67
N LYS A 589 -57.85 -28.35 -5.15
CA LYS A 589 -59.13 -28.31 -4.39
C LYS A 589 -60.15 -27.29 -4.89
N ARG A 590 -60.04 -26.82 -6.14
CA ARG A 590 -61.06 -25.95 -6.77
C ARG A 590 -61.43 -26.36 -8.20
N SER A 591 -61.78 -27.63 -8.40
CA SER A 591 -62.56 -28.07 -9.58
C SER A 591 -63.26 -29.41 -9.33
N THR A 592 -64.51 -29.36 -8.84
CA THR A 592 -65.69 -30.17 -9.28
C THR A 592 -66.89 -29.80 -8.41
N CYS A 593 -68.11 -29.95 -8.97
CA CYS A 593 -69.43 -29.81 -8.34
C CYS A 593 -70.15 -28.44 -8.44
N TYR A 594 -70.32 -27.95 -9.67
CA TYR A 594 -71.61 -27.38 -10.08
C TYR A 594 -72.26 -28.31 -11.11
N ALA A 595 -73.21 -29.13 -10.67
CA ALA A 595 -74.10 -29.88 -11.54
C ALA A 595 -75.53 -29.33 -11.36
N LEU A 596 -76.08 -28.75 -12.43
CA LEU A 596 -77.49 -28.35 -12.48
C LEU A 596 -78.37 -29.58 -12.78
N PRO A 597 -79.66 -29.58 -12.39
CA PRO A 597 -80.46 -30.79 -12.33
C PRO A 597 -81.17 -31.12 -13.65
N GLU A 598 -81.05 -32.37 -14.11
CA GLU A 598 -82.01 -32.95 -15.05
C GLU A 598 -83.04 -33.82 -14.31
N ARG A 599 -84.31 -33.60 -14.65
CA ARG A 599 -85.44 -34.41 -14.21
C ARG A 599 -85.50 -35.68 -15.07
N LEU A 600 -85.79 -36.84 -14.48
CA LEU A 600 -86.48 -37.92 -15.20
C LEU A 600 -87.31 -38.83 -14.26
N TYR A 601 -88.61 -38.80 -14.53
CA TYR A 601 -89.71 -39.71 -14.18
C TYR A 601 -89.45 -41.08 -13.50
N SER A 602 -90.11 -41.24 -12.35
CA SER A 602 -90.95 -42.39 -11.93
C SER A 602 -90.64 -43.82 -12.41
N ARG A 603 -90.40 -44.72 -11.44
CA ARG A 603 -91.45 -45.62 -10.93
C ARG A 603 -91.15 -46.14 -9.54
#